data_AF-A0A060ZDM6-F1
#
_entry.id   AF-A0A060ZDM6-F1
#
_cell.length_a   1.000
_cell.length_b   1.000
_cell.length_c   1.000
_cell.angle_alpha   90.00
_cell.angle_beta   90.00
_cell.angle_gamma   90.00
#
_symmetry.space_group_name_H-M   'P 1'
#
loop_
_entity.id
_entity.type
_entity.pdbx_description
1 polymer ?
#
loop_
_entity_poly.entity_id
_entity_poly.type
_entity_poly.pdbx_seq_one_letter_code
_entity_poly.pdbx_strand_id
1 'polypeptide(L)'
;REGSEVSVRESLDNICGCVCGCVFRLQELEDQYRKEREETHILLEQQRLDYESKLEALQKQVDRYYPEVIGEEEEEPEEEVLWTERETELALWGFRKWCCYQFTSLRDQLWGNAIFLKEANAISVELKKKVQFQFVLLTDTLYSPLPTDLLPPEAAKDRATRPFPRTIVAVEVQDQKNGATHCWTLEKLRYCRI
;
A
#
# COMPACT_ATOMS: atom_id res chain seq x y z
N ARG A 1 -32.10 67.20 33.02
CA ARG A 1 -31.18 66.10 33.41
C ARG A 1 -31.93 64.81 33.76
N GLU A 2 -33.17 64.89 34.26
CA GLU A 2 -33.95 63.68 34.60
C GLU A 2 -34.48 62.91 33.37
N GLY A 3 -34.92 63.59 32.30
CA GLY A 3 -35.40 62.91 31.08
C GLY A 3 -34.34 62.08 30.32
N SER A 4 -33.06 62.42 30.46
CA SER A 4 -31.96 61.65 29.89
C SER A 4 -31.64 60.38 30.69
N GLU A 5 -31.83 60.39 32.01
CA GLU A 5 -31.59 59.21 32.85
C GLU A 5 -32.70 58.15 32.70
N VAL A 6 -33.95 58.58 32.51
CA VAL A 6 -35.08 57.67 32.24
C VAL A 6 -34.90 56.97 30.89
N SER A 7 -34.50 57.71 29.85
CA SER A 7 -34.23 57.16 28.52
C SER A 7 -33.06 56.15 28.51
N VAL A 8 -32.04 56.37 29.35
CA VAL A 8 -30.92 55.43 29.52
C VAL A 8 -31.36 54.17 30.26
N ARG A 9 -32.23 54.25 31.27
CA ARG A 9 -32.77 53.08 31.97
C ARG A 9 -33.65 52.22 31.06
N GLU A 10 -34.57 52.83 30.31
CA GLU A 10 -35.41 52.11 29.35
C GLU A 10 -34.57 51.44 28.25
N SER A 11 -33.48 52.08 27.82
CA SER A 11 -32.53 51.49 26.87
C SER A 11 -31.78 50.29 27.48
N LEU A 12 -31.36 50.38 28.74
CA LEU A 12 -30.71 49.28 29.45
C LEU A 12 -31.66 48.11 29.70
N ASP A 13 -32.93 48.36 30.01
CA ASP A 13 -33.95 47.33 30.20
C ASP A 13 -34.28 46.62 28.87
N ASN A 14 -34.37 47.37 27.76
CA ASN A 14 -34.50 46.79 26.42
C ASN A 14 -33.27 45.96 26.02
N ILE A 15 -32.06 46.43 26.32
CA ILE A 15 -30.82 45.67 26.08
C ILE A 15 -30.80 44.40 26.93
N CYS A 16 -31.17 44.48 28.21
CA CYS A 16 -31.27 43.34 29.12
C CYS A 16 -32.29 42.29 28.61
N GLY A 17 -33.47 42.74 28.15
CA GLY A 17 -34.48 41.89 27.54
C GLY A 17 -34.00 41.21 26.24
N CYS A 18 -33.31 41.95 25.37
CA CYS A 18 -32.70 41.41 24.16
C CYS A 18 -31.61 40.37 24.48
N VAL A 19 -30.73 40.65 25.45
CA VAL A 19 -29.67 39.72 25.89
C VAL A 19 -30.27 38.46 26.51
N CYS A 20 -31.27 38.59 27.38
CA CYS A 20 -31.98 37.45 27.97
C CYS A 20 -32.66 36.57 26.91
N GLY A 21 -33.33 37.19 25.93
CA GLY A 21 -33.94 36.47 24.81
C GLY A 21 -32.91 35.81 23.86
N CYS A 22 -31.70 36.37 23.75
CA CYS A 22 -30.59 35.72 23.03
C CYS A 22 -30.01 34.53 23.80
N VAL A 23 -29.83 34.66 25.11
CA VAL A 23 -29.37 33.56 25.98
C VAL A 23 -30.38 32.40 25.99
N PHE A 24 -31.68 32.69 26.07
CA PHE A 24 -32.71 31.65 26.01
C PHE A 24 -32.71 30.91 24.66
N ARG A 25 -32.56 31.64 23.54
CA ARG A 25 -32.43 31.03 22.20
C ARG A 25 -31.15 30.18 22.06
N LEU A 26 -30.04 30.61 22.65
CA LEU A 26 -28.81 29.82 22.66
C LEU A 26 -28.97 28.54 23.49
N GLN A 27 -29.62 28.63 24.66
CA GLN A 27 -29.93 27.47 25.51
C GLN A 27 -30.79 26.44 24.76
N GLU A 28 -31.81 26.90 24.03
CA GLU A 28 -32.70 26.02 23.27
C GLU A 28 -31.97 25.34 22.09
N LEU A 29 -31.07 26.05 21.41
CA LEU A 29 -30.20 25.48 20.37
C LEU A 29 -29.19 24.46 20.95
N GLU A 30 -28.61 24.74 22.12
CA GLU A 30 -27.72 23.81 22.82
C GLU A 30 -28.45 22.52 23.24
N ASP A 31 -29.68 22.65 23.75
CA ASP A 31 -30.50 21.50 24.14
C ASP A 31 -30.97 20.68 22.92
N GLN A 32 -31.27 21.34 21.79
CA GLN A 32 -31.53 20.65 20.51
C GLN A 32 -30.30 19.89 20.03
N TYR A 33 -29.12 20.52 20.02
CA TYR A 33 -27.88 19.86 19.62
C TYR A 33 -27.53 18.67 20.54
N ARG A 34 -27.79 18.81 21.84
CA ARG A 34 -27.61 17.70 22.80
C ARG A 34 -28.54 16.53 22.47
N LYS A 35 -29.82 16.81 22.20
CA LYS A 35 -30.80 15.77 21.81
C LYS A 35 -30.43 15.08 20.51
N GLU A 36 -30.08 15.83 19.46
CA GLU A 36 -29.66 15.23 18.18
C GLU A 36 -28.42 14.34 18.36
N ARG A 37 -27.47 14.76 19.22
CA ARG A 37 -26.31 13.93 19.56
C ARG A 37 -26.68 12.65 20.30
N GLU A 38 -27.62 12.71 21.24
CA GLU A 38 -28.11 11.55 21.98
C GLU A 38 -28.90 10.60 21.06
N GLU A 39 -29.77 11.13 20.20
CA GLU A 39 -30.55 10.34 19.23
C GLU A 39 -29.64 9.62 18.23
N THR A 40 -28.63 10.33 17.70
CA THR A 40 -27.64 9.71 16.81
C THR A 40 -26.81 8.66 17.54
N HIS A 41 -26.43 8.89 18.79
CA HIS A 41 -25.73 7.90 19.60
C HIS A 41 -26.58 6.65 19.83
N ILE A 42 -27.84 6.80 20.22
CA ILE A 42 -28.78 5.70 20.45
C ILE A 42 -28.96 4.89 19.16
N LEU A 43 -29.15 5.54 18.01
CA LEU A 43 -29.31 4.85 16.73
C LEU A 43 -28.05 4.06 16.35
N LEU A 44 -26.86 4.61 16.59
CA LEU A 44 -25.60 3.92 16.34
C LEU A 44 -25.41 2.73 17.28
N GLU A 45 -25.76 2.86 18.55
CA GLU A 45 -25.71 1.74 19.50
C GLU A 45 -26.69 0.63 19.13
N GLN A 46 -27.90 0.98 18.69
CA GLN A 46 -28.86 0.01 18.16
C GLN A 46 -28.30 -0.74 16.96
N GLN A 47 -27.74 -0.02 15.98
CA GLN A 47 -27.10 -0.66 14.83
C GLN A 47 -25.93 -1.55 15.26
N ARG A 48 -25.10 -1.11 16.20
CA ARG A 48 -23.99 -1.90 16.74
C ARG A 48 -24.49 -3.22 17.31
N LEU A 49 -25.51 -3.17 18.17
CA LEU A 49 -26.09 -4.36 18.80
C LEU A 49 -26.74 -5.31 17.78
N ASP A 50 -27.41 -4.77 16.76
CA ASP A 50 -27.98 -5.57 15.67
C ASP A 50 -26.89 -6.30 14.87
N TYR A 51 -25.78 -5.63 14.57
CA TYR A 51 -24.65 -6.26 13.88
C TYR A 51 -23.93 -7.27 14.76
N GLU A 52 -23.75 -6.97 16.05
CA GLU A 52 -23.13 -7.88 17.02
C GLU A 52 -23.95 -9.17 17.16
N SER A 53 -25.27 -9.06 17.27
CA SER A 53 -26.18 -10.20 17.30
C SER A 53 -26.13 -11.03 16.00
N LYS A 54 -26.08 -10.37 14.83
CA LYS A 54 -25.90 -11.06 13.54
C LYS A 54 -24.56 -11.78 13.46
N LEU A 55 -23.48 -11.15 13.92
CA LEU A 55 -22.15 -11.76 13.97
C LEU A 55 -22.16 -12.98 14.90
N GLU A 56 -22.77 -12.89 16.08
CA GLU A 56 -22.86 -14.02 17.02
C GLU A 56 -23.70 -15.17 16.44
N ALA A 57 -24.80 -14.86 15.76
CA ALA A 57 -25.63 -15.87 15.08
C ALA A 57 -24.87 -16.58 13.95
N LEU A 58 -24.11 -15.81 13.15
CA LEU A 58 -23.25 -16.35 12.11
C LEU A 58 -22.10 -17.18 12.70
N GLN A 59 -21.47 -16.71 13.77
CA GLN A 59 -20.44 -17.46 14.50
C GLN A 59 -21.00 -18.80 14.98
N LYS A 60 -22.13 -18.80 15.70
CA LYS A 60 -22.79 -20.05 16.12
C LYS A 60 -23.19 -20.95 14.96
N GLN A 61 -23.46 -20.39 13.78
CA GLN A 61 -23.70 -21.20 12.59
C GLN A 61 -22.40 -21.85 12.12
N VAL A 62 -21.31 -21.09 12.00
CA VAL A 62 -19.97 -21.62 11.68
C VAL A 62 -19.57 -22.70 12.68
N ASP A 63 -19.67 -22.44 13.98
CA ASP A 63 -19.31 -23.39 15.05
C ASP A 63 -20.08 -24.71 14.96
N ARG A 64 -21.34 -24.68 14.51
CA ARG A 64 -22.15 -25.90 14.31
C ARG A 64 -21.81 -26.66 13.04
N TYR A 65 -21.42 -25.96 11.96
CA TYR A 65 -21.08 -26.59 10.68
C TYR A 65 -19.60 -27.00 10.60
N TYR A 66 -18.75 -26.39 11.41
CA TYR A 66 -17.31 -26.63 11.51
C TYR A 66 -16.86 -26.73 12.98
N PRO A 67 -17.32 -27.74 13.74
CA PRO A 67 -16.85 -27.96 15.09
C PRO A 67 -15.34 -28.24 15.16
N GLU A 68 -14.74 -28.80 14.10
CA GLU A 68 -13.30 -29.09 14.00
C GLU A 68 -12.42 -27.81 13.99
N VAL A 69 -12.93 -26.64 13.54
CA VAL A 69 -12.09 -25.44 13.39
C VAL A 69 -11.89 -24.66 14.70
N ILE A 70 -12.71 -24.92 15.73
CA ILE A 70 -12.68 -24.18 17.01
C ILE A 70 -12.42 -25.10 18.21
N GLY A 71 -12.66 -26.41 18.07
CA GLY A 71 -12.37 -27.42 19.09
C GLY A 71 -10.93 -27.96 19.06
N GLU A 72 -10.18 -27.70 18.00
CA GLU A 72 -8.90 -28.38 17.73
C GLU A 72 -7.75 -27.37 17.54
N GLU A 73 -7.31 -26.77 18.66
CA GLU A 73 -5.85 -26.71 18.95
C GLU A 73 -5.38 -28.03 19.59
N GLU A 74 -6.20 -29.08 19.59
CA GLU A 74 -5.64 -30.42 19.43
C GLU A 74 -5.07 -30.43 18.00
N GLU A 75 -3.75 -30.56 17.89
CA GLU A 75 -3.12 -31.00 16.66
C GLU A 75 -3.99 -32.16 16.13
N GLU A 76 -4.80 -31.92 15.07
CA GLU A 76 -5.06 -32.98 14.11
C GLU A 76 -3.68 -33.62 13.95
N PRO A 77 -3.50 -34.95 14.19
CA PRO A 77 -2.25 -35.56 13.80
C PRO A 77 -2.18 -35.19 12.33
N GLU A 78 -1.30 -34.24 11.98
CA GLU A 78 -0.99 -33.89 10.61
C GLU A 78 -0.71 -35.26 10.05
N GLU A 79 -1.68 -35.82 9.33
CA GLU A 79 -1.56 -37.15 8.80
C GLU A 79 -0.40 -36.92 7.87
N GLU A 80 0.81 -37.30 8.31
CA GLU A 80 2.05 -36.96 7.65
C GLU A 80 1.88 -37.64 6.30
N VAL A 81 1.34 -36.90 5.34
CA VAL A 81 0.99 -37.43 4.05
C VAL A 81 2.33 -37.91 3.57
N LEU A 82 2.51 -39.23 3.52
CA LEU A 82 3.78 -39.81 3.14
C LEU A 82 3.92 -39.51 1.65
N TRP A 83 4.41 -38.31 1.36
CA TRP A 83 4.63 -37.82 0.01
C TRP A 83 5.45 -38.90 -0.67
N THR A 84 4.91 -39.45 -1.76
CA THR A 84 5.71 -40.33 -2.59
C THR A 84 6.94 -39.56 -3.06
N GLU A 85 8.04 -40.24 -3.36
CA GLU A 85 9.27 -39.59 -3.85
C GLU A 85 8.95 -38.64 -5.02
N ARG A 86 8.02 -39.06 -5.88
CA ARG A 86 7.55 -38.26 -7.00
C ARG A 86 6.82 -36.98 -6.59
N GLU A 87 5.94 -37.04 -5.60
CA GLU A 87 5.21 -35.87 -5.12
C GLU A 87 6.16 -34.90 -4.41
N THR A 88 7.12 -35.42 -3.64
CA THR A 88 8.17 -34.62 -2.99
C THR A 88 9.01 -33.88 -4.02
N GLU A 89 9.44 -34.56 -5.08
CA GLU A 89 10.16 -33.93 -6.19
C GLU A 89 9.35 -32.83 -6.87
N LEU A 90 8.06 -33.07 -7.11
CA LEU A 90 7.17 -32.08 -7.73
C LEU A 90 6.93 -30.87 -6.83
N ALA A 91 6.76 -31.09 -5.53
CA ALA A 91 6.64 -30.03 -4.53
C ALA A 91 7.91 -29.18 -4.47
N LEU A 92 9.08 -29.82 -4.40
CA LEU A 92 10.37 -29.14 -4.42
C LEU A 92 10.57 -28.38 -5.74
N TRP A 93 10.19 -28.94 -6.87
CA TRP A 93 10.25 -28.26 -8.17
C TRP A 93 9.32 -27.05 -8.21
N GLY A 94 8.08 -27.19 -7.74
CA GLY A 94 7.11 -26.11 -7.61
C GLY A 94 7.60 -25.00 -6.70
N PHE A 95 8.17 -25.36 -5.54
CA PHE A 95 8.79 -24.43 -4.59
C PHE A 95 9.97 -23.70 -5.21
N ARG A 96 10.91 -24.41 -5.86
CA ARG A 96 12.05 -23.79 -6.57
C ARG A 96 11.58 -22.83 -7.65
N LYS A 97 10.55 -23.20 -8.40
CA LYS A 97 9.94 -22.36 -9.44
C LYS A 97 9.27 -21.13 -8.83
N TRP A 98 8.57 -21.27 -7.72
CA TRP A 98 7.96 -20.18 -6.97
C TRP A 98 9.00 -19.20 -6.41
N CYS A 99 10.05 -19.70 -5.75
CA CYS A 99 11.15 -18.87 -5.26
C CYS A 99 11.87 -18.12 -6.38
N CYS A 100 11.88 -18.68 -7.59
CA CYS A 100 12.44 -18.04 -8.78
C CYS A 100 11.42 -17.19 -9.56
N TYR A 101 10.15 -17.15 -9.16
CA TYR A 101 9.09 -16.44 -9.86
C TYR A 101 9.24 -14.93 -9.64
N GLN A 102 9.93 -14.28 -10.57
CA GLN A 102 10.28 -12.86 -10.50
C GLN A 102 9.30 -11.96 -11.26
N PHE A 103 8.30 -12.53 -11.95
CA PHE A 103 7.53 -11.76 -12.94
C PHE A 103 6.73 -10.59 -12.31
N THR A 104 6.16 -10.80 -11.13
CA THR A 104 5.51 -9.72 -10.36
C THR A 104 6.52 -8.65 -9.95
N SER A 105 7.67 -9.06 -9.43
CA SER A 105 8.75 -8.15 -9.03
C SER A 105 9.31 -7.33 -10.19
N LEU A 106 9.50 -7.92 -11.38
CA LEU A 106 9.99 -7.21 -12.56
C LEU A 106 9.04 -6.10 -13.03
N ARG A 107 7.74 -6.38 -13.03
CA ARG A 107 6.73 -5.36 -13.32
C ARG A 107 6.86 -4.21 -12.31
N ASP A 108 6.87 -4.53 -11.02
CA ASP A 108 6.90 -3.50 -9.99
C ASP A 108 8.22 -2.69 -10.06
N GLN A 109 9.34 -3.31 -10.44
CA GLN A 109 10.60 -2.63 -10.74
C GLN A 109 10.50 -1.68 -11.94
N LEU A 110 9.88 -2.10 -13.06
CA LEU A 110 9.69 -1.23 -14.23
C LEU A 110 8.81 -0.03 -13.90
N TRP A 111 7.68 -0.26 -13.26
CA TRP A 111 6.72 0.79 -12.90
C TRP A 111 7.30 1.75 -11.85
N GLY A 112 7.96 1.23 -10.82
CA GLY A 112 8.58 2.04 -9.77
C GLY A 112 9.77 2.87 -10.25
N ASN A 113 10.47 2.43 -11.31
CA ASN A 113 11.63 3.17 -11.85
C ASN A 113 11.33 3.97 -13.11
N ALA A 114 10.12 3.90 -13.67
CA ALA A 114 9.74 4.61 -14.89
C ALA A 114 9.88 6.13 -14.77
N ILE A 115 9.67 6.69 -13.57
CA ILE A 115 9.83 8.12 -13.29
C ILE A 115 11.30 8.54 -13.49
N PHE A 116 12.25 7.77 -12.95
CA PHE A 116 13.67 8.07 -13.08
C PHE A 116 14.13 8.03 -14.54
N LEU A 117 13.64 7.06 -15.32
CA LEU A 117 13.99 6.96 -16.73
C LEU A 117 13.42 8.13 -17.55
N LYS A 118 12.17 8.54 -17.27
CA LYS A 118 11.58 9.72 -17.92
C LYS A 118 12.35 10.99 -17.58
N GLU A 119 12.75 11.15 -16.34
CA GLU A 119 13.50 12.33 -15.92
C GLU A 119 14.92 12.36 -16.48
N ALA A 120 15.63 11.23 -16.48
CA ALA A 120 16.94 11.12 -17.11
C ALA A 120 16.87 11.47 -18.61
N ASN A 121 15.80 11.04 -19.30
CA ASN A 121 15.54 11.44 -20.67
C ASN A 121 15.25 12.95 -20.80
N ALA A 122 14.47 13.53 -19.89
CA ALA A 122 14.19 14.97 -19.88
C ALA A 122 15.47 15.80 -19.68
N ILE A 123 16.31 15.42 -18.71
CA ILE A 123 17.60 16.07 -18.43
C ILE A 123 18.56 15.92 -19.63
N SER A 124 18.58 14.76 -20.28
CA SER A 124 19.39 14.53 -21.48
C SER A 124 19.06 15.55 -22.59
N VAL A 125 17.75 15.75 -22.81
CA VAL A 125 17.23 16.74 -23.78
C VAL A 125 17.61 18.17 -23.36
N GLU A 126 17.44 18.51 -22.08
CA GLU A 126 17.79 19.83 -21.54
C GLU A 126 19.29 20.15 -21.68
N LEU A 127 20.16 19.17 -21.43
CA LEU A 127 21.62 19.29 -21.56
C LEU A 127 22.12 19.20 -23.02
N LYS A 128 21.23 19.02 -24.00
CA LYS A 128 21.57 18.79 -25.43
C LYS A 128 22.58 17.65 -25.64
N LYS A 129 22.58 16.68 -24.72
CA LYS A 129 23.28 15.40 -24.87
C LYS A 129 22.36 14.52 -25.69
N LYS A 130 22.83 13.98 -26.82
CA LYS A 130 22.00 13.08 -27.65
C LYS A 130 22.05 11.67 -27.07
N VAL A 131 21.65 11.53 -25.82
CA VAL A 131 21.68 10.26 -25.09
C VAL A 131 20.25 9.81 -24.81
N GLN A 132 19.94 8.55 -25.11
CA GLN A 132 18.63 7.96 -24.88
C GLN A 132 18.72 6.87 -23.82
N PHE A 133 17.80 6.91 -22.86
CA PHE A 133 17.65 5.89 -21.82
C PHE A 133 16.44 5.00 -22.12
N GLN A 134 16.66 3.68 -22.16
CA GLN A 134 15.63 2.69 -22.42
C GLN A 134 15.71 1.51 -21.44
N PHE A 135 14.57 1.00 -21.00
CA PHE A 135 14.55 -0.25 -20.24
C PHE A 135 14.86 -1.44 -21.13
N VAL A 136 15.72 -2.33 -20.63
CA VAL A 136 16.06 -3.60 -21.26
C VAL A 136 15.92 -4.73 -20.24
N LEU A 137 15.30 -5.83 -20.66
CA LEU A 137 15.22 -7.05 -19.86
C LEU A 137 16.37 -7.95 -20.26
N LEU A 138 17.24 -8.22 -19.31
CA LEU A 138 18.46 -8.99 -19.50
C LEU A 138 18.31 -10.33 -18.80
N THR A 139 18.52 -11.43 -19.53
CA THR A 139 18.37 -12.78 -18.97
C THR A 139 19.72 -13.47 -18.90
N ASP A 140 20.11 -13.87 -17.69
CA ASP A 140 21.34 -14.62 -17.44
C ASP A 140 21.17 -16.05 -17.91
N THR A 141 21.89 -16.41 -18.97
CA THR A 141 21.90 -17.77 -19.55
C THR A 141 23.34 -18.21 -19.80
N LEU A 142 23.57 -19.52 -19.90
CA LEU A 142 24.91 -20.09 -20.14
C LEU A 142 25.58 -19.57 -21.42
N TYR A 143 24.79 -19.18 -22.42
CA TYR A 143 25.27 -18.69 -23.72
C TYR A 143 25.28 -17.16 -23.83
N SER A 144 24.68 -16.46 -22.87
CA SER A 144 24.66 -15.00 -22.78
C SER A 144 24.80 -14.59 -21.31
N PRO A 145 25.99 -14.77 -20.71
CA PRO A 145 26.20 -14.46 -19.30
C PRO A 145 26.14 -12.95 -19.09
N LEU A 146 25.36 -12.51 -18.11
CA LEU A 146 25.30 -11.10 -17.75
C LEU A 146 26.63 -10.60 -17.14
N PRO A 147 27.00 -9.33 -17.35
CA PRO A 147 28.13 -8.73 -16.66
C PRO A 147 27.95 -8.83 -15.14
N THR A 148 29.02 -9.19 -14.42
CA THR A 148 28.99 -9.33 -12.95
C THR A 148 28.55 -8.04 -12.26
N ASP A 149 28.87 -6.88 -12.86
CA ASP A 149 28.48 -5.55 -12.35
C ASP A 149 26.96 -5.30 -12.39
N LEU A 150 26.22 -6.08 -13.18
CA LEU A 150 24.76 -5.99 -13.27
C LEU A 150 24.05 -7.01 -12.37
N LEU A 151 24.80 -7.91 -11.72
CA LEU A 151 24.26 -8.96 -10.87
C LEU A 151 24.59 -8.71 -9.39
N PRO A 152 23.67 -9.05 -8.47
CA PRO A 152 24.00 -9.11 -7.05
C PRO A 152 25.17 -10.08 -6.78
N PRO A 153 26.05 -9.81 -5.81
CA PRO A 153 27.20 -10.65 -5.48
C PRO A 153 26.84 -12.12 -5.19
N GLU A 154 25.68 -12.36 -4.60
CA GLU A 154 25.14 -13.68 -4.29
C GLU A 154 24.73 -14.43 -5.55
N ALA A 155 24.20 -13.71 -6.54
CA ALA A 155 23.72 -14.30 -7.80
C ALA A 155 24.85 -14.69 -8.75
N ALA A 156 26.02 -14.04 -8.63
CA ALA A 156 27.20 -14.38 -9.42
C ALA A 156 27.81 -15.73 -8.98
N LYS A 157 27.68 -16.12 -7.71
CA LYS A 157 28.27 -17.35 -7.14
C LYS A 157 27.44 -18.61 -7.41
N ASP A 158 26.13 -18.49 -7.52
CA ASP A 158 25.18 -19.60 -7.69
C ASP A 158 24.85 -19.89 -9.18
N ARG A 159 25.64 -19.34 -10.11
CA ARG A 159 25.36 -19.40 -11.56
C ARG A 159 25.26 -20.81 -12.13
N ALA A 160 26.09 -21.73 -11.67
CA ALA A 160 26.17 -23.09 -12.20
C ALA A 160 25.10 -24.03 -11.63
N THR A 161 24.58 -23.70 -10.45
CA THR A 161 23.67 -24.53 -9.64
C THR A 161 22.21 -24.12 -9.78
N ARG A 162 21.93 -23.01 -10.45
CA ARG A 162 20.57 -22.47 -10.57
C ARG A 162 19.75 -23.21 -11.65
N PRO A 163 18.58 -23.76 -11.30
CA PRO A 163 17.74 -24.49 -12.25
C PRO A 163 16.97 -23.60 -13.23
N PHE A 164 16.83 -22.29 -12.95
CA PHE A 164 16.08 -21.37 -13.79
C PHE A 164 16.89 -20.09 -14.11
N PRO A 165 16.88 -19.64 -15.37
CA PRO A 165 17.56 -18.41 -15.78
C PRO A 165 16.96 -17.20 -15.07
N ARG A 166 17.81 -16.24 -14.69
CA ARG A 166 17.37 -15.02 -14.01
C ARG A 166 17.20 -13.90 -15.02
N THR A 167 16.01 -13.32 -15.10
CA THR A 167 15.81 -12.05 -15.82
C THR A 167 15.92 -10.89 -14.84
N ILE A 168 16.63 -9.83 -15.22
CA ILE A 168 16.77 -8.59 -14.48
C ILE A 168 16.32 -7.40 -15.36
N VAL A 169 15.88 -6.33 -14.71
CA VAL A 169 15.65 -5.04 -15.37
C VAL A 169 16.96 -4.24 -15.34
N ALA A 170 17.41 -3.79 -16.50
CA ALA A 170 18.52 -2.86 -16.65
C ALA A 170 18.10 -1.65 -17.49
N VAL A 171 18.93 -0.62 -17.50
CA VAL A 171 18.76 0.56 -18.36
C VAL A 171 19.88 0.58 -19.38
N GLU A 172 19.50 0.56 -20.65
CA GLU A 172 20.41 0.78 -21.76
C GLU A 172 20.51 2.29 -22.03
N VAL A 173 21.75 2.78 -22.06
CA VAL A 173 22.11 4.17 -22.34
C VAL A 173 22.79 4.21 -23.70
N GLN A 174 22.10 4.78 -24.68
CA GLN A 174 22.62 4.92 -26.04
C GLN A 174 23.10 6.35 -26.28
N ASP A 175 24.39 6.54 -26.51
CA ASP A 175 24.96 7.83 -26.90
C ASP A 175 25.01 7.94 -28.44
N GLN A 176 24.13 8.75 -29.02
CA GLN A 176 24.09 8.95 -30.48
C GLN A 176 25.29 9.73 -31.01
N LYS A 177 26.02 10.48 -30.18
CA LYS A 177 27.21 11.23 -30.63
C LYS A 177 28.42 10.30 -30.72
N ASN A 178 28.54 9.38 -29.77
CA ASN A 178 29.71 8.51 -29.65
C ASN A 178 29.45 7.08 -30.17
N GLY A 179 28.21 6.74 -30.54
CA GLY A 179 27.83 5.40 -31.02
C GLY A 179 28.02 4.30 -29.99
N ALA A 180 28.09 4.67 -28.70
CA ALA A 180 28.36 3.75 -27.61
C ALA A 180 27.08 3.41 -26.85
N THR A 181 26.94 2.14 -26.50
CA THR A 181 25.83 1.62 -25.72
C THR A 181 26.34 1.10 -24.38
N HIS A 182 25.76 1.57 -23.28
CA HIS A 182 26.12 1.14 -21.93
C HIS A 182 24.91 0.59 -21.20
N CYS A 183 25.08 -0.56 -20.53
CA CYS A 183 24.06 -1.13 -19.67
C CYS A 183 24.32 -0.74 -18.21
N TRP A 184 23.33 -0.12 -17.56
CA TRP A 184 23.39 0.31 -16.16
C TRP A 184 22.37 -0.43 -15.32
N THR A 185 22.70 -0.66 -14.04
CA THR A 185 21.74 -1.11 -13.03
C THR A 185 20.75 0.02 -12.69
N LEU A 186 19.57 -0.35 -12.22
CA LEU A 186 18.57 0.62 -11.73
C LEU A 186 19.12 1.47 -10.58
N GLU A 187 20.00 0.90 -9.74
CA GLU A 187 20.68 1.62 -8.66
C GLU A 187 21.63 2.70 -9.18
N LYS A 188 22.40 2.39 -10.23
CA LYS A 188 23.30 3.36 -10.86
C LYS A 188 22.55 4.54 -11.46
N LEU A 189 21.38 4.29 -12.06
CA LEU A 189 20.49 5.36 -12.56
C LEU A 189 20.03 6.30 -11.43
N ARG A 190 19.74 5.76 -10.24
CA ARG A 190 19.33 6.56 -9.08
C ARG A 190 20.48 7.39 -8.52
N TYR A 191 21.67 6.81 -8.42
CA TYR A 191 22.84 7.49 -7.88
C TYR A 191 23.30 8.66 -8.77
N CYS A 192 23.24 8.53 -10.10
CA CYS A 192 23.64 9.61 -11.02
C CYS A 192 22.80 10.91 -10.91
N ARG A 193 21.76 10.94 -10.08
CA ARG A 193 20.89 12.10 -9.85
C ARG A 193 21.15 12.80 -8.51
N ILE A 194 21.81 12.14 -7.55
CA ILE A 194 22.20 12.74 -6.25
C ILE A 194 23.65 13.23 -6.37
#